data_AF-A0A535BAI5-F1
#
_entry.id   AF-A0A535BAI5-F1
#
_cell.length_a   1.000
_cell.length_b   1.000
_cell.length_c   1.000
_cell.angle_alpha   90.00
_cell.angle_beta   90.00
_cell.angle_gamma   90.00
#
_symmetry.space_group_name_H-M   'P 1'
#
loop_
_entity.id
_entity.type
_entity.pdbx_description
1 polymer ?
#
loop_
_entity_poly.entity_id
_entity_poly.type
_entity_poly.pdbx_seq_one_letter_code
_entity_poly.pdbx_strand_id
1 'polypeptide(L)'
;MKKKEEALESRAKEINDLKSKIDVLAKQITQLETAIQQAKAETGSEAKRAQQLAENSSAKIATLEAELRDREEIVRAKESTLKGLEQNLTAKIQDLESQVKNKEKLLADQDRRVNDLNSQLETLTNGIKGMSSFFKQAEALTAVEAQGDGTVVPGQPLKGEIEKPANSQFKSAEVTSNPAGAAQEAVSPGFFDTVTKELADINGPLASMIISDHVTALGESIEKFPKTRVTELVKVLSKEITDEKLKIGFRKRIAKEL
;
A
#
# COMPACT_ATOMS: atom_id res chain seq x y z
N MET A 1 38.08 58.18 98.52
CA MET A 1 38.65 58.52 97.20
C MET A 1 39.00 57.28 96.40
N LYS A 2 39.96 56.45 96.83
CA LYS A 2 40.45 55.26 96.08
C LYS A 2 39.37 54.31 95.50
N LYS A 3 38.41 53.87 96.33
CA LYS A 3 37.31 52.98 95.87
C LYS A 3 36.43 53.57 94.76
N LYS A 4 36.30 54.90 94.69
CA LYS A 4 35.47 55.59 93.69
C LYS A 4 36.19 55.66 92.34
N GLU A 5 37.52 55.83 92.37
CA GLU A 5 38.40 55.79 91.19
C GLU A 5 38.37 54.41 90.52
N GLU A 6 38.53 53.33 91.30
CA GLU A 6 38.53 51.95 90.79
C GLU A 6 37.20 51.56 90.15
N ALA A 7 36.08 52.03 90.70
CA ALA A 7 34.75 51.79 90.13
C ALA A 7 34.53 52.53 88.80
N LEU A 8 35.10 53.74 88.65
CA LEU A 8 35.04 54.49 87.39
C LEU A 8 35.88 53.81 86.30
N GLU A 9 37.08 53.34 86.66
CA GLU A 9 37.96 52.61 85.74
C GLU A 9 37.32 51.31 85.25
N SER A 10 36.67 50.56 86.15
CA SER A 10 35.91 49.36 85.78
C SER A 10 34.76 49.67 84.82
N ARG A 11 33.99 50.73 85.07
CA ARG A 11 32.90 51.15 84.17
C ARG A 11 33.42 51.62 82.82
N ALA A 12 34.57 52.29 82.77
CA ALA A 12 35.17 52.74 81.50
C ALA A 12 35.54 51.54 80.61
N LYS A 13 36.11 50.48 81.18
CA LYS A 13 36.39 49.22 80.46
C LYS A 13 35.11 48.57 79.93
N GLU A 14 34.09 48.47 80.78
CA GLU A 14 32.81 47.88 80.39
C GLU A 14 32.11 48.67 79.27
N ILE A 15 32.16 50.01 79.32
CA ILE A 15 31.66 50.88 78.24
C ILE A 15 32.42 50.63 76.93
N ASN A 16 33.74 50.48 77.00
CA ASN A 16 34.55 50.24 75.80
C ASN A 16 34.27 48.85 75.17
N ASP A 17 34.07 47.83 76.01
CA ASP A 17 33.67 46.49 75.57
C ASP A 17 32.27 46.50 74.95
N LEU A 18 31.30 47.20 75.56
CA LEU A 18 29.96 47.37 75.01
C LEU A 18 29.99 48.12 73.68
N LYS A 19 30.81 49.17 73.57
CA LYS A 19 30.99 49.91 72.31
C LYS A 19 31.53 49.01 71.20
N SER A 20 32.53 48.20 71.51
CA SER A 20 33.09 47.22 70.57
C SER A 20 32.04 46.19 70.12
N LYS A 21 31.18 45.72 71.04
CA LYS A 21 30.06 44.81 70.71
C LYS A 21 29.00 45.50 69.84
N ILE A 22 28.66 46.77 70.11
CA ILE A 22 27.72 47.55 69.30
C ILE A 22 28.24 47.71 67.87
N ASP A 23 29.53 48.01 67.69
CA ASP A 23 30.12 48.15 66.36
C ASP A 23 30.10 46.83 65.58
N VAL A 24 30.33 45.70 66.25
CA VAL A 24 30.21 44.36 65.64
C VAL A 24 28.76 44.07 65.27
N LEU A 25 27.80 44.33 66.16
CA LEU A 25 26.37 44.13 65.90
C LEU A 25 25.88 45.01 64.74
N ALA A 26 26.31 46.27 64.67
CA ALA A 26 25.98 47.17 63.57
C ALA A 26 26.45 46.62 62.22
N LYS A 27 27.68 46.11 62.15
CA LYS A 27 28.21 45.45 60.95
C LYS A 27 27.39 44.22 60.56
N GLN A 28 27.01 43.39 61.54
CA GLN A 28 26.17 42.20 61.30
C GLN A 28 24.77 42.58 60.78
N ILE A 29 24.16 43.64 61.32
CA ILE A 29 22.84 44.12 60.85
C ILE A 29 22.91 44.54 59.38
N THR A 30 23.91 45.33 59.00
CA THR A 30 24.07 45.77 57.60
C THR A 30 24.31 44.60 56.64
N GLN A 31 25.10 43.58 57.07
CA GLN A 31 25.30 42.37 56.28
C GLN A 31 23.99 41.58 56.12
N LEU A 32 23.21 41.41 57.19
CA LEU A 32 21.91 40.75 57.15
C LEU A 32 20.91 41.49 56.26
N GLU A 33 20.82 42.82 56.36
CA GLU A 33 19.97 43.64 55.49
C GLU A 33 20.32 43.45 54.02
N THR A 34 21.62 43.44 53.68
CA THR A 34 22.07 43.21 52.31
C THR A 34 21.71 41.80 51.83
N ALA A 35 21.93 40.79 52.66
CA ALA A 35 21.58 39.40 52.34
C ALA A 35 20.06 39.23 52.12
N ILE A 36 19.23 39.88 52.94
CA ILE A 36 17.77 39.86 52.79
C ILE A 36 17.34 40.52 51.46
N GLN A 37 17.94 41.65 51.09
CA GLN A 37 17.61 42.32 49.82
C GLN A 37 18.02 41.47 48.62
N GLN A 38 19.20 40.84 48.68
CA GLN A 38 19.66 39.94 47.63
C GLN A 38 18.74 38.71 47.51
N ALA A 39 18.45 38.03 48.62
CA ALA A 39 17.56 36.87 48.63
C ALA A 39 16.16 37.22 48.09
N LYS A 40 15.64 38.41 48.43
CA LYS A 40 14.35 38.90 47.90
C LYS A 40 14.40 39.12 46.38
N ALA A 41 15.48 39.70 45.87
CA ALA A 41 15.67 39.90 44.43
C ALA A 41 15.80 38.58 43.68
N GLU A 42 16.59 37.65 44.21
CA GLU A 42 16.78 36.30 43.66
C GLU A 42 15.46 35.52 43.63
N THR A 43 14.73 35.49 44.74
CA THR A 43 13.41 34.83 44.83
C THR A 43 12.43 35.41 43.83
N GLY A 44 12.40 36.74 43.65
CA GLY A 44 11.55 37.39 42.64
C GLY A 44 11.94 37.03 41.21
N SER A 45 13.25 36.90 40.93
CA SER A 45 13.73 36.48 39.60
C SER A 45 13.44 35.01 39.31
N GLU A 46 13.56 34.14 40.31
CA GLU A 46 13.31 32.72 40.20
C GLU A 46 11.82 32.42 40.04
N ALA A 47 10.96 33.13 40.79
CA ALA A 47 9.51 33.08 40.61
C ALA A 47 9.09 33.44 39.18
N LYS A 48 9.68 34.49 38.59
CA LYS A 48 9.42 34.87 37.19
C LYS A 48 9.87 33.80 36.20
N ARG A 49 11.04 33.19 36.41
CA ARG A 49 11.52 32.09 35.56
C ARG A 49 10.62 30.87 35.64
N ALA A 50 10.20 30.49 36.86
CA ALA A 50 9.29 29.38 37.08
C ALA A 50 7.93 29.63 36.40
N GLN A 51 7.40 30.85 36.50
CA GLN A 51 6.16 31.22 35.81
C GLN A 51 6.29 31.12 34.29
N GLN A 52 7.35 31.68 33.70
CA GLN A 52 7.58 31.59 32.25
C GLN A 52 7.73 30.15 31.77
N LEU A 53 8.40 29.30 32.55
CA LEU A 53 8.56 27.88 32.23
C LEU A 53 7.22 27.13 32.31
N ALA A 54 6.38 27.45 33.30
CA ALA A 54 5.04 26.89 33.43
C ALA A 54 4.13 27.32 32.27
N GLU A 55 4.15 28.60 31.89
CA GLU A 55 3.40 29.14 30.75
C GLU A 55 3.86 28.50 29.43
N ASN A 56 5.18 28.37 29.21
CA ASN A 56 5.72 27.73 28.02
C ASN A 56 5.34 26.25 27.93
N SER A 57 5.46 25.53 29.04
CA SER A 57 5.08 24.12 29.13
C SER A 57 3.58 23.94 28.88
N SER A 58 2.74 24.78 29.49
CA SER A 58 1.28 24.76 29.30
C SER A 58 0.90 25.03 27.84
N ALA A 59 1.52 26.02 27.19
CA ALA A 59 1.30 26.30 25.77
C ALA A 59 1.69 25.11 24.88
N LYS A 60 2.83 24.47 25.17
CA LYS A 60 3.27 23.28 24.41
C LYS A 60 2.34 22.09 24.60
N ILE A 61 1.84 21.86 25.82
CA ILE A 61 0.85 20.82 26.10
C ILE A 61 -0.43 21.09 25.32
N ALA A 62 -0.95 22.32 25.34
CA ALA A 62 -2.16 22.67 24.60
C ALA A 62 -2.03 22.44 23.08
N THR A 63 -0.88 22.78 22.49
CA THR A 63 -0.61 22.51 21.08
C THR A 63 -0.56 21.01 20.78
N LEU A 64 0.13 20.23 21.61
CA LEU A 64 0.21 18.77 21.42
C LEU A 64 -1.15 18.10 21.59
N GLU A 65 -1.98 18.54 22.54
CA GLU A 65 -3.35 18.06 22.72
C GLU A 65 -4.27 18.40 21.54
N ALA A 66 -4.06 19.55 20.89
CA ALA A 66 -4.79 19.91 19.67
C ALA A 66 -4.37 19.02 18.50
N GLU A 67 -3.07 18.85 18.27
CA GLU A 67 -2.55 17.97 17.23
C GLU A 67 -2.98 16.51 17.39
N LEU A 68 -3.08 16.03 18.64
CA LEU A 68 -3.53 14.68 18.94
C LEU A 68 -5.02 14.52 18.62
N ARG A 69 -5.86 15.49 18.99
CA ARG A 69 -7.29 15.51 18.64
C ARG A 69 -7.52 15.52 17.12
N ASP A 70 -6.79 16.35 16.39
CA ASP A 70 -6.89 16.42 14.93
C ASP A 70 -6.51 15.07 14.28
N ARG A 71 -5.42 14.43 14.76
CA ARG A 71 -5.02 13.11 14.27
C ARG A 71 -6.04 12.03 14.60
N GLU A 72 -6.61 12.02 15.80
CA GLU A 72 -7.69 11.09 16.16
C GLU A 72 -8.91 11.24 15.26
N GLU A 73 -9.31 12.47 14.93
CA GLU A 73 -10.44 12.71 14.03
C GLU A 73 -10.16 12.21 12.62
N ILE A 74 -8.95 12.45 12.09
CA ILE A 74 -8.53 11.93 10.79
C ILE A 74 -8.55 10.39 10.78
N VAL A 75 -8.06 9.75 11.85
CA VAL A 75 -8.09 8.28 11.98
C VAL A 75 -9.52 7.77 12.00
N ARG A 76 -10.41 8.37 12.81
CA ARG A 76 -11.84 8.00 12.85
C ARG A 76 -12.51 8.15 11.49
N ALA A 77 -12.23 9.24 10.77
CA ALA A 77 -12.77 9.46 9.43
C ALA A 77 -12.28 8.39 8.45
N LYS A 78 -10.97 8.09 8.44
CA LYS A 78 -10.38 7.04 7.61
C LYS A 78 -10.98 5.67 7.90
N GLU A 79 -11.17 5.32 9.17
CA GLU A 79 -11.76 4.05 9.57
C GLU A 79 -13.21 3.90 9.09
N SER A 80 -13.99 4.98 9.17
CA SER A 80 -15.35 5.00 8.60
C SER A 80 -15.34 4.78 7.08
N THR A 81 -14.44 5.44 6.35
CA THR A 81 -14.33 5.26 4.89
C THR A 81 -13.87 3.85 4.51
N LEU A 82 -12.93 3.28 5.27
CA LEU A 82 -12.44 1.92 5.06
C LEU A 82 -13.57 0.90 5.26
N LYS A 83 -14.30 1.02 6.37
CA LYS A 83 -15.47 0.17 6.64
C LYS A 83 -16.52 0.26 5.53
N GLY A 84 -16.79 1.46 5.02
CA GLY A 84 -17.71 1.65 3.88
C GLY A 84 -17.22 0.96 2.61
N LEU A 85 -15.91 1.05 2.31
CA LEU A 85 -15.30 0.37 1.16
C LEU A 85 -15.35 -1.16 1.31
N GLU A 86 -15.02 -1.69 2.50
CA GLU A 86 -15.09 -3.12 2.81
C GLU A 86 -16.51 -3.68 2.62
N GLN A 87 -17.52 -2.95 3.11
CA GLN A 87 -18.92 -3.32 2.92
C GLN A 87 -19.32 -3.32 1.43
N ASN A 88 -18.88 -2.32 0.67
CA ASN A 88 -19.16 -2.24 -0.77
C ASN A 88 -18.50 -3.40 -1.55
N LEU A 89 -17.23 -3.69 -1.25
CA LEU A 89 -16.50 -4.79 -1.87
C LEU A 89 -17.12 -6.14 -1.52
N THR A 90 -17.50 -6.34 -0.26
CA THR A 90 -18.20 -7.56 0.18
C THR A 90 -19.50 -7.76 -0.59
N ALA A 91 -20.32 -6.71 -0.73
CA ALA A 91 -21.56 -6.78 -1.49
C ALA A 91 -21.32 -7.11 -2.98
N LYS A 92 -20.27 -6.52 -3.59
CA LYS A 92 -19.92 -6.79 -4.98
C LYS A 92 -19.39 -8.20 -5.21
N ILE A 93 -18.63 -8.74 -4.26
CA ILE A 93 -18.18 -10.14 -4.29
C ILE A 93 -19.39 -11.08 -4.25
N GLN A 94 -20.32 -10.87 -3.32
CA GLN A 94 -21.54 -11.69 -3.20
C GLN A 94 -22.41 -11.64 -4.47
N ASP A 95 -22.53 -10.47 -5.09
CA ASP A 95 -23.25 -10.32 -6.37
C ASP A 95 -22.56 -11.10 -7.49
N LEU A 96 -21.23 -10.95 -7.63
CA LEU A 96 -20.45 -11.67 -8.64
C LEU A 96 -20.50 -13.19 -8.42
N GLU A 97 -20.38 -13.67 -7.19
CA GLU A 97 -20.54 -15.09 -6.83
C GLU A 97 -21.92 -15.62 -7.24
N SER A 98 -22.97 -14.83 -7.00
CA SER A 98 -24.34 -15.18 -7.41
C SER A 98 -24.48 -15.24 -8.94
N GLN A 99 -23.88 -14.29 -9.66
CA GLN A 99 -23.86 -14.29 -11.12
C GLN A 99 -23.12 -15.51 -11.69
N VAL A 100 -21.97 -15.87 -11.12
CA VAL A 100 -21.19 -17.06 -11.52
C VAL A 100 -22.02 -18.32 -11.31
N LYS A 101 -22.60 -18.49 -10.12
CA LYS A 101 -23.46 -19.64 -9.81
C LYS A 101 -24.65 -19.77 -10.77
N ASN A 102 -25.24 -18.67 -11.19
CA ASN A 102 -26.35 -18.68 -12.16
C ASN A 102 -25.88 -19.07 -13.56
N LYS A 103 -24.72 -18.57 -14.01
CA LYS A 103 -24.12 -18.96 -15.30
C LYS A 103 -23.73 -20.43 -15.33
N GLU A 104 -23.16 -20.96 -14.25
CA GLU A 104 -22.83 -22.38 -14.12
C GLU A 104 -24.06 -23.27 -14.26
N LYS A 105 -25.19 -22.89 -13.63
CA LYS A 105 -26.46 -23.60 -13.81
C LYS A 105 -26.94 -23.59 -15.26
N LEU A 106 -26.87 -22.43 -15.92
CA LEU A 106 -27.29 -22.29 -17.32
C LEU A 106 -26.42 -23.15 -18.26
N LEU A 107 -25.10 -23.17 -18.04
CA LEU A 107 -24.18 -24.03 -18.78
C LEU A 107 -24.49 -25.51 -18.56
N ALA A 108 -24.70 -25.93 -17.30
CA ALA A 108 -25.08 -27.29 -17.00
C ALA A 108 -26.41 -27.71 -17.67
N ASP A 109 -27.39 -26.80 -17.75
CA ASP A 109 -28.64 -27.03 -18.48
C ASP A 109 -28.44 -27.13 -19.99
N GLN A 110 -27.53 -26.31 -20.55
CA GLN A 110 -27.16 -26.38 -21.97
C GLN A 110 -26.46 -27.71 -22.29
N ASP A 111 -25.51 -28.14 -21.45
CA ASP A 111 -24.80 -29.41 -21.63
C ASP A 111 -25.76 -30.60 -21.61
N ARG A 112 -26.75 -30.60 -20.70
CA ARG A 112 -27.82 -31.62 -20.69
C ARG A 112 -28.59 -31.65 -22.00
N ARG A 113 -28.98 -30.48 -22.54
CA ARG A 113 -29.70 -30.39 -23.81
C ARG A 113 -28.85 -30.83 -25.00
N VAL A 114 -27.57 -30.48 -25.03
CA VAL A 114 -26.64 -30.93 -26.07
C VAL A 114 -26.48 -32.44 -26.04
N ASN A 115 -26.32 -33.02 -24.86
CA ASN A 115 -26.21 -34.47 -24.70
C ASN A 115 -27.48 -35.20 -25.15
N ASP A 116 -28.66 -34.69 -24.76
CA ASP A 116 -29.95 -35.24 -25.20
C ASP A 116 -30.11 -35.20 -26.73
N LEU A 117 -29.83 -34.04 -27.35
CA LEU A 117 -29.85 -33.90 -28.81
C LEU A 117 -28.86 -34.85 -29.50
N ASN A 118 -27.68 -35.05 -28.91
CA ASN A 118 -26.69 -35.98 -29.45
C ASN A 118 -27.19 -37.43 -29.40
N SER A 119 -27.84 -37.85 -28.31
CA SER A 119 -28.50 -39.17 -28.21
C SER A 119 -29.65 -39.34 -29.19
N GLN A 120 -30.44 -38.29 -29.43
CA GLN A 120 -31.50 -38.29 -30.45
C GLN A 120 -30.89 -38.45 -31.86
N LEU A 121 -29.81 -37.74 -32.16
CA LEU A 121 -29.12 -37.82 -33.45
C LEU A 121 -28.52 -39.21 -33.68
N GLU A 122 -27.93 -39.83 -32.66
CA GLU A 122 -27.40 -41.20 -32.72
C GLU A 122 -28.51 -42.20 -33.02
N THR A 123 -29.65 -42.07 -32.33
CA THR A 123 -30.83 -42.92 -32.57
C THR A 123 -31.34 -42.79 -34.00
N LEU A 124 -31.47 -41.56 -34.51
CA LEU A 124 -31.90 -41.30 -35.88
C LEU A 124 -30.90 -41.87 -36.90
N THR A 125 -29.60 -41.67 -36.66
CA THR A 125 -28.52 -42.19 -37.52
C THR A 125 -28.57 -43.71 -37.60
N ASN A 126 -28.75 -44.40 -36.46
CA ASN A 126 -28.91 -45.85 -36.40
C ASN A 126 -30.18 -46.31 -37.14
N GLY A 127 -31.30 -45.60 -36.98
CA GLY A 127 -32.53 -45.86 -37.72
C GLY A 127 -32.35 -45.75 -39.24
N ILE A 128 -31.71 -44.68 -39.72
CA ILE A 128 -31.40 -44.47 -41.15
C ILE A 128 -30.48 -45.59 -41.68
N LYS A 129 -29.44 -45.97 -40.93
CA LYS A 129 -28.55 -47.07 -41.29
C LYS A 129 -29.31 -48.41 -41.39
N GLY A 130 -30.23 -48.66 -40.46
CA GLY A 130 -31.14 -49.80 -40.51
C GLY A 130 -31.97 -49.82 -41.79
N MET A 131 -32.69 -48.72 -42.06
CA MET A 131 -33.52 -48.58 -43.28
C MET A 131 -32.71 -48.72 -44.58
N SER A 132 -31.50 -48.15 -44.63
CA SER A 132 -30.61 -48.28 -45.80
C SER A 132 -30.20 -49.74 -46.06
N SER A 133 -29.99 -50.52 -45.00
CA SER A 133 -29.68 -51.94 -45.11
C SER A 133 -30.88 -52.74 -45.62
N PHE A 134 -32.09 -52.43 -45.13
CA PHE A 134 -33.33 -53.02 -45.66
C PHE A 134 -33.55 -52.70 -47.13
N PHE A 135 -33.29 -51.45 -47.56
CA PHE A 135 -33.44 -51.05 -48.96
C PHE A 135 -32.48 -51.81 -49.88
N LYS A 136 -31.20 -51.95 -49.49
CA LYS A 136 -30.21 -52.76 -50.23
C LYS A 136 -30.63 -54.22 -50.35
N GLN A 137 -31.24 -54.77 -49.30
CA GLN A 137 -31.71 -56.16 -49.33
C GLN A 137 -32.93 -56.34 -50.23
N ALA A 138 -33.86 -55.37 -50.25
CA ALA A 138 -35.00 -55.36 -51.16
C ALA A 138 -34.55 -55.21 -52.63
N GLU A 139 -33.58 -54.33 -52.90
CA GLU A 139 -32.99 -54.14 -54.23
C GLU A 139 -32.32 -55.43 -54.74
N ALA A 140 -31.57 -56.13 -53.88
CA ALA A 140 -30.97 -57.41 -54.23
C ALA A 140 -32.01 -58.50 -54.57
N LEU A 141 -33.17 -58.50 -53.89
CA LEU A 141 -34.26 -59.43 -54.18
C LEU A 141 -34.93 -59.11 -55.54
N THR A 142 -35.07 -57.82 -55.90
CA THR A 142 -35.58 -57.43 -57.22
C THR A 142 -34.58 -57.70 -58.35
N ALA A 143 -33.27 -57.71 -58.08
CA ALA A 143 -32.25 -58.00 -59.07
C ALA A 143 -32.11 -59.50 -59.41
N VAL A 144 -32.59 -60.40 -58.55
CA VAL A 144 -32.56 -61.86 -58.78
C VAL A 144 -33.66 -62.33 -59.74
N GLU A 145 -34.78 -61.60 -59.88
CA GLU A 145 -35.85 -61.93 -60.84
C GLU A 145 -35.61 -61.35 -62.25
N ALA A 146 -34.58 -60.51 -62.45
CA ALA A 146 -34.24 -59.90 -63.73
C ALA A 146 -32.96 -60.51 -64.35
N GLN A 147 -32.92 -61.83 -64.52
CA GLN A 147 -32.01 -62.47 -65.49
C GLN A 147 -32.81 -62.99 -66.68
N GLY A 148 -32.98 -62.10 -67.66
CA GLY A 148 -33.61 -62.38 -68.94
C GLY A 148 -33.40 -61.21 -69.90
N ASP A 149 -32.27 -61.27 -70.61
CA ASP A 149 -31.96 -60.52 -71.83
C ASP A 149 -31.77 -58.98 -71.73
N GLY A 150 -30.90 -58.45 -72.60
CA GLY A 150 -30.85 -57.03 -72.88
C GLY A 150 -29.80 -56.23 -72.11
N THR A 151 -28.73 -55.90 -72.83
CA THR A 151 -27.78 -54.82 -72.60
C THR A 151 -28.44 -53.56 -72.03
N VAL A 152 -27.96 -53.05 -70.90
CA VAL A 152 -27.50 -51.67 -70.68
C VAL A 152 -26.77 -51.69 -69.34
N VAL A 153 -25.59 -51.06 -69.31
CA VAL A 153 -24.87 -50.70 -68.08
C VAL A 153 -25.29 -49.28 -67.70
N PRO A 154 -26.03 -49.08 -66.59
CA PRO A 154 -26.03 -47.82 -65.86
C PRO A 154 -25.28 -47.94 -64.52
N GLY A 155 -24.42 -46.96 -64.29
CA GLY A 155 -23.84 -46.47 -63.03
C GLY A 155 -23.87 -47.35 -61.77
N GLN A 156 -22.69 -47.73 -61.31
CA GLN A 156 -22.42 -48.16 -59.93
C GLN A 156 -21.32 -47.28 -59.28
N PRO A 157 -21.15 -47.31 -57.95
CA PRO A 157 -21.19 -46.11 -57.11
C PRO A 157 -19.91 -45.89 -56.27
N LEU A 158 -19.82 -44.69 -55.71
CA LEU A 158 -19.15 -44.30 -54.45
C LEU A 158 -17.85 -45.04 -54.02
N LYS A 159 -16.71 -44.40 -54.28
CA LYS A 159 -15.54 -44.24 -53.38
C LYS A 159 -14.60 -43.26 -54.09
N GLY A 160 -14.31 -42.08 -53.56
CA GLY A 160 -13.63 -41.91 -52.27
C GLY A 160 -12.17 -41.58 -52.57
N GLU A 161 -11.94 -40.51 -53.33
CA GLU A 161 -10.61 -39.92 -53.46
C GLU A 161 -10.53 -38.69 -52.57
N ILE A 162 -9.65 -38.88 -51.60
CA ILE A 162 -9.03 -37.94 -50.69
C ILE A 162 -8.67 -36.67 -51.47
N GLU A 163 -9.19 -35.52 -51.06
CA GLU A 163 -8.38 -34.30 -51.07
C GLU A 163 -8.88 -33.28 -50.04
N LYS A 164 -8.01 -33.07 -49.04
CA LYS A 164 -7.73 -31.78 -48.38
C LYS A 164 -8.80 -31.20 -47.45
N PRO A 165 -8.61 -31.33 -46.12
CA PRO A 165 -8.88 -30.21 -45.24
C PRO A 165 -7.66 -29.30 -45.24
N ALA A 166 -7.86 -28.10 -45.76
CA ALA A 166 -7.00 -26.97 -45.49
C ALA A 166 -6.83 -26.85 -43.96
N ASN A 167 -5.57 -26.77 -43.56
CA ASN A 167 -5.12 -26.23 -42.29
C ASN A 167 -5.90 -24.95 -41.96
N SER A 168 -6.80 -25.01 -40.98
CA SER A 168 -7.40 -23.83 -40.36
C SER A 168 -7.21 -23.93 -38.86
N GLN A 169 -5.93 -23.90 -38.48
CA GLN A 169 -5.37 -23.11 -37.38
C GLN A 169 -6.43 -22.47 -36.48
N PHE A 170 -6.77 -23.18 -35.39
CA PHE A 170 -7.31 -22.54 -34.20
C PHE A 170 -6.28 -21.52 -33.73
N LYS A 171 -6.55 -20.24 -33.98
CA LYS A 171 -5.93 -19.15 -33.23
C LYS A 171 -6.50 -19.20 -31.82
N SER A 172 -5.81 -19.94 -30.95
CA SER A 172 -5.71 -19.51 -29.56
C SER A 172 -5.25 -18.06 -29.58
N ALA A 173 -6.04 -17.16 -29.03
CA ALA A 173 -5.58 -15.82 -28.68
C ALA A 173 -4.64 -15.96 -27.48
N GLU A 174 -3.48 -16.56 -27.73
CA GLU A 174 -2.26 -16.30 -26.98
C GLU A 174 -1.89 -14.86 -27.33
N VAL A 175 -2.06 -13.99 -26.35
CA VAL A 175 -1.68 -12.59 -26.43
C VAL A 175 -0.23 -12.55 -26.87
N THR A 176 -0.05 -12.07 -28.09
CA THR A 176 1.21 -11.77 -28.74
C THR A 176 2.15 -11.09 -27.76
N SER A 177 3.14 -11.83 -27.27
CA SER A 177 4.42 -11.28 -26.86
C SER A 177 5.02 -10.65 -28.11
N ASN A 178 4.82 -9.35 -28.24
CA ASN A 178 5.29 -8.53 -29.34
C ASN A 178 6.82 -8.60 -29.38
N PRO A 179 7.47 -9.17 -30.42
CA PRO A 179 8.92 -9.11 -30.57
C PRO A 179 9.23 -8.14 -31.71
N ALA A 180 9.07 -6.84 -31.45
CA ALA A 180 9.59 -5.80 -32.32
C ALA A 180 9.63 -4.45 -31.62
N GLY A 181 10.85 -3.98 -31.33
CA GLY A 181 11.17 -2.58 -31.58
C GLY A 181 10.74 -1.56 -30.53
N ALA A 182 11.26 -1.71 -29.32
CA ALA A 182 11.93 -0.58 -28.69
C ALA A 182 13.10 -1.18 -27.91
N ALA A 183 14.31 -0.71 -28.16
CA ALA A 183 15.34 -0.80 -27.14
C ALA A 183 14.76 -0.08 -25.93
N GLN A 184 14.12 -0.83 -25.02
CA GLN A 184 13.71 -0.27 -23.74
C GLN A 184 15.01 0.05 -23.06
N GLU A 185 15.36 1.34 -23.07
CA GLU A 185 16.43 1.85 -22.24
C GLU A 185 16.08 1.47 -20.81
N ALA A 186 16.62 0.34 -20.37
CA ALA A 186 16.56 -0.07 -18.99
C ALA A 186 17.23 1.03 -18.18
N VAL A 187 16.65 1.34 -17.04
CA VAL A 187 17.22 2.34 -16.15
C VAL A 187 18.57 1.82 -15.66
N SER A 188 19.56 2.70 -15.58
CA SER A 188 20.88 2.35 -15.06
C SER A 188 20.76 1.79 -13.64
N PRO A 189 21.51 0.74 -13.27
CA PRO A 189 21.51 0.22 -11.89
C PRO A 189 21.76 1.30 -10.83
N GLY A 190 22.59 2.30 -11.13
CA GLY A 190 22.89 3.41 -10.21
C GLY A 190 21.71 4.34 -9.92
N PHE A 191 20.65 4.32 -10.73
CA PHE A 191 19.41 5.04 -10.42
C PHE A 191 18.75 4.48 -9.16
N PHE A 192 18.64 3.15 -9.05
CA PHE A 192 18.00 2.51 -7.91
C PHE A 192 18.83 2.68 -6.63
N ASP A 193 20.15 2.74 -6.74
CA ASP A 193 21.03 3.09 -5.61
C ASP A 193 20.73 4.50 -5.09
N THR A 194 20.56 5.47 -5.99
CA THR A 194 20.21 6.86 -5.63
C THR A 194 18.81 6.96 -5.05
N VAL A 195 17.82 6.30 -5.66
CA VAL A 195 16.44 6.24 -5.13
C VAL A 195 16.42 5.57 -3.75
N THR A 196 17.18 4.49 -3.57
CA THR A 196 17.28 3.77 -2.29
C THR A 196 17.90 4.64 -1.22
N LYS A 197 18.99 5.36 -1.53
CA LYS A 197 19.63 6.28 -0.59
C LYS A 197 18.68 7.41 -0.17
N GLU A 198 18.05 8.05 -1.15
CA GLU A 198 17.14 9.18 -0.93
C GLU A 198 15.88 8.77 -0.15
N LEU A 199 15.36 7.58 -0.39
CA LEU A 199 14.23 7.05 0.36
C LEU A 199 14.67 6.55 1.75
N ALA A 200 15.88 6.00 1.89
CA ALA A 200 16.43 5.56 3.18
C ALA A 200 16.68 6.71 4.14
N ASP A 201 17.07 7.89 3.64
CA ASP A 201 17.21 9.10 4.44
C ASP A 201 15.89 9.56 5.08
N ILE A 202 14.74 9.12 4.52
CA ILE A 202 13.40 9.52 4.97
C ILE A 202 12.72 8.38 5.75
N ASN A 203 12.73 7.16 5.19
CA ASN A 203 11.97 6.01 5.69
C ASN A 203 12.88 4.94 6.33
N GLY A 204 14.18 5.20 6.42
CA GLY A 204 15.14 4.32 7.09
C GLY A 204 15.48 3.05 6.30
N PRO A 205 15.98 2.01 6.98
CA PRO A 205 16.54 0.81 6.33
C PRO A 205 15.51 -0.03 5.55
N LEU A 206 14.21 0.24 5.70
CA LEU A 206 13.14 -0.42 4.94
C LEU A 206 13.01 0.08 3.50
N ALA A 207 13.69 1.16 3.12
CA ALA A 207 13.59 1.75 1.78
C ALA A 207 13.88 0.76 0.63
N SER A 208 14.87 -0.12 0.78
CA SER A 208 15.20 -1.13 -0.24
C SER A 208 14.07 -2.15 -0.45
N MET A 209 13.40 -2.54 0.63
CA MET A 209 12.24 -3.44 0.59
C MET A 209 11.04 -2.76 -0.06
N ILE A 210 10.74 -1.52 0.33
CA ILE A 210 9.66 -0.71 -0.24
C ILE A 210 9.82 -0.54 -1.77
N ILE A 211 11.04 -0.25 -2.22
CA ILE A 211 11.33 -0.09 -3.66
C ILE A 211 11.13 -1.42 -4.39
N SER A 212 11.63 -2.52 -3.83
CA SER A 212 11.48 -3.85 -4.43
C SER A 212 10.02 -4.28 -4.52
N ASP A 213 9.22 -4.02 -3.47
CA ASP A 213 7.80 -4.35 -3.42
C ASP A 213 7.01 -3.53 -4.46
N HIS A 214 7.29 -2.24 -4.59
CA HIS A 214 6.61 -1.39 -5.59
C HIS A 214 7.03 -1.70 -7.02
N VAL A 215 8.30 -2.05 -7.26
CA VAL A 215 8.77 -2.50 -8.58
C VAL A 215 8.08 -3.81 -8.96
N THR A 216 7.97 -4.74 -8.02
CA THR A 216 7.25 -6.02 -8.22
C THR A 216 5.76 -5.81 -8.43
N ALA A 217 5.13 -4.89 -7.69
CA ALA A 217 3.71 -4.53 -7.86
C ALA A 217 3.43 -3.87 -9.22
N LEU A 218 4.43 -3.22 -9.82
CA LEU A 218 4.36 -2.72 -11.19
C LEU A 218 4.54 -3.83 -12.23
N GLY A 219 4.90 -5.05 -11.83
CA GLY A 219 5.13 -6.19 -12.73
C GLY A 219 6.51 -6.16 -13.39
N GLU A 220 7.45 -5.38 -12.85
CA GLU A 220 8.80 -5.22 -13.39
C GLU A 220 9.84 -5.77 -12.40
N SER A 221 11.07 -5.92 -12.86
CA SER A 221 12.23 -6.19 -12.01
C SER A 221 13.16 -4.98 -11.98
N ILE A 222 13.84 -4.75 -10.86
CA ILE A 222 14.84 -3.68 -10.69
C ILE A 222 15.91 -3.74 -11.79
N GLU A 223 16.28 -4.96 -12.20
CA GLU A 223 17.35 -5.22 -13.20
C GLU A 223 16.93 -4.87 -14.64
N LYS A 224 15.62 -4.84 -14.93
CA LYS A 224 15.07 -4.65 -16.27
C LYS A 224 14.01 -3.54 -16.29
N PHE A 225 14.05 -2.64 -15.32
CA PHE A 225 13.00 -1.65 -15.15
C PHE A 225 13.03 -0.65 -16.31
N PRO A 226 11.91 -0.41 -17.01
CA PRO A 226 11.86 0.48 -18.17
C PRO A 226 11.83 1.96 -17.77
N LYS A 227 12.63 2.81 -18.46
CA LYS A 227 12.66 4.28 -18.22
C LYS A 227 11.28 4.95 -18.32
N THR A 228 10.41 4.46 -19.18
CA THR A 228 9.05 5.00 -19.37
C THR A 228 8.19 4.92 -18.11
N ARG A 229 8.48 3.96 -17.22
CA ARG A 229 7.74 3.72 -15.98
C ARG A 229 8.39 4.32 -14.74
N VAL A 230 9.54 5.00 -14.89
CA VAL A 230 10.21 5.64 -13.74
C VAL A 230 9.33 6.73 -13.15
N THR A 231 8.65 7.50 -13.99
CA THR A 231 7.71 8.53 -13.53
C THR A 231 6.55 7.92 -12.72
N GLU A 232 6.10 6.73 -13.09
CA GLU A 232 5.08 5.96 -12.38
C GLU A 232 5.62 5.46 -11.02
N LEU A 233 6.82 4.87 -11.01
CA LEU A 233 7.49 4.42 -9.78
C LEU A 233 7.71 5.57 -8.79
N VAL A 234 8.27 6.70 -9.25
CA VAL A 234 8.49 7.89 -8.39
C VAL A 234 7.17 8.41 -7.83
N LYS A 235 6.08 8.37 -8.61
CA LYS A 235 4.75 8.78 -8.14
C LYS A 235 4.23 7.88 -7.03
N VAL A 236 4.43 6.56 -7.13
CA VAL A 236 4.01 5.59 -6.12
C VAL A 236 4.89 5.69 -4.87
N LEU A 237 6.22 5.72 -5.01
CA LEU A 237 7.15 5.91 -3.89
C LEU A 237 6.93 7.22 -3.14
N SER A 238 6.53 8.27 -3.84
CA SER A 238 6.17 9.55 -3.20
C SER A 238 4.94 9.47 -2.29
N LYS A 239 4.11 8.43 -2.40
CA LYS A 239 2.97 8.23 -1.48
C LYS A 239 3.40 7.63 -0.15
N GLU A 240 4.57 7.01 -0.11
CA GLU A 240 5.17 6.41 1.08
C GLU A 240 5.87 7.45 1.98
N ILE A 241 6.00 8.68 1.49
CA ILE A 241 6.55 9.81 2.25
C ILE A 241 5.39 10.63 2.81
N THR A 242 5.24 10.61 4.13
CA THR A 242 4.14 11.29 4.85
C THR A 242 4.31 12.82 4.89
N ASP A 243 5.54 13.32 4.94
CA ASP A 243 5.83 14.76 4.98
C ASP A 243 5.86 15.37 3.56
N GLU A 244 4.99 16.34 3.30
CA GLU A 244 4.87 16.97 1.97
C GLU A 244 6.13 17.77 1.56
N LYS A 245 6.88 18.36 2.50
CA LYS A 245 8.14 19.05 2.17
C LYS A 245 9.21 18.04 1.78
N LEU A 246 9.33 16.94 2.51
CA LEU A 246 10.27 15.87 2.20
C LEU A 246 9.93 15.19 0.87
N LYS A 247 8.64 14.99 0.59
CA LYS A 247 8.12 14.43 -0.66
C LYS A 247 8.42 15.31 -1.88
N ILE A 248 8.24 16.63 -1.77
CA ILE A 248 8.64 17.57 -2.82
C ILE A 248 10.16 17.53 -3.02
N GLY A 249 10.93 17.47 -1.93
CA GLY A 249 12.39 17.33 -1.96
C GLY A 249 12.86 16.06 -2.67
N PHE A 250 12.28 14.91 -2.30
CA PHE A 250 12.54 13.61 -2.92
C PHE A 250 12.29 13.64 -4.42
N ARG A 251 11.10 14.09 -4.86
CA ARG A 251 10.76 14.20 -6.29
C ARG A 251 11.76 15.08 -7.05
N LYS A 252 12.15 16.21 -6.46
CA LYS A 252 13.11 17.14 -7.08
C LYS A 252 14.50 16.53 -7.20
N ARG A 253 14.92 15.67 -6.27
CA ARG A 253 16.23 15.01 -6.30
C ARG A 253 16.25 13.85 -7.29
N ILE A 254 15.20 13.02 -7.32
CA ILE A 254 15.10 11.94 -8.32
C ILE A 254 14.93 12.49 -9.74
N ALA A 255 14.22 13.62 -9.93
CA ALA A 255 14.09 14.27 -11.24
C ALA A 255 15.40 14.87 -11.79
N LYS A 256 16.46 14.99 -10.99
CA LYS A 256 17.78 15.41 -11.46
C LYS A 256 18.64 14.26 -11.97
N GLU A 257 18.26 13.03 -11.63
CA GLU A 257 18.98 11.78 -11.96
C GLU A 257 18.33 11.04 -13.14
N LEU A 258 17.23 11.57 -13.66
CA LEU A 258 16.48 11.13 -14.84
C LEU A 258 16.99 11.85 -16.09
#